data_AF-A0A8S9R6H8-F1
#
_entry.id   AF-A0A8S9R6H8-F1
#
_cell.length_a   1.000
_cell.length_b   1.000
_cell.length_c   1.000
_cell.angle_alpha   90.00
_cell.angle_beta   90.00
_cell.angle_gamma   90.00
#
_symmetry.space_group_name_H-M   'P 1'
#
loop_
_entity.id
_entity.type
_entity.pdbx_description
1 polymer ?
#
loop_
_entity_poly.entity_id
_entity_poly.type
_entity_poly.pdbx_seq_one_letter_code
_entity_poly.pdbx_strand_id
1 'polypeptide(L)'
;MGDSRRGPSSTPQSRKIMVIADPTRESAAALQYALSHAVLEQDELILVHVENNGGSWKNAFSSFLRLPSSSSSSSTSGSSPGANNANANIANTVSSLASEIGQGEGNFLEQMKRICEIAQPKVRVQTECITMDGIKAAAILLHGDKLGVEVIIIGQRRTISSSLLGSMRPGGSLIGSKGVDTADYLIENSKCTCVGVQKKGQNGGYVLNTKTHKNFWLLA
;
A
#
# COMPACT_ATOMS: atom_id res chain seq x y z
N MET A 1 2.71 53.12 -20.43
CA MET A 1 1.78 52.15 -19.82
C MET A 1 2.35 50.76 -20.05
N GLY A 2 2.73 50.05 -18.99
CA GLY A 2 3.25 48.69 -19.07
C GLY A 2 2.21 47.71 -18.53
N ASP A 3 1.91 46.67 -19.29
CA ASP A 3 1.10 45.52 -18.86
C ASP A 3 1.91 44.24 -19.02
N SER A 4 2.67 43.90 -17.99
CA SER A 4 3.29 42.58 -17.83
C SER A 4 2.25 41.61 -17.27
N ARG A 5 1.60 40.83 -18.15
CA ARG A 5 0.81 39.67 -17.75
C ARG A 5 1.72 38.59 -17.17
N ARG A 6 1.94 38.65 -15.86
CA ARG A 6 2.59 37.59 -15.08
C ARG A 6 1.60 36.42 -14.97
N GLY A 7 1.81 35.37 -15.75
CA GLY A 7 1.09 34.10 -15.59
C GLY A 7 1.33 33.50 -14.20
N PRO A 8 0.40 32.71 -13.65
CA PRO A 8 0.60 32.07 -12.35
C PRO A 8 1.78 31.11 -12.44
N SER A 9 2.86 31.44 -11.74
CA SER A 9 3.96 30.52 -11.48
C SER A 9 3.43 29.39 -10.59
N SER A 10 3.14 28.23 -11.17
CA SER A 10 2.86 27.02 -10.40
C SER A 10 4.16 26.61 -9.71
N THR A 11 4.34 27.04 -8.46
CA THR A 11 5.26 26.36 -7.55
C THR A 11 4.86 24.88 -7.51
N PRO A 12 5.79 23.92 -7.60
CA PRO A 12 5.45 22.51 -7.41
C PRO A 12 4.87 22.36 -5.99
N GLN A 13 3.55 22.22 -5.92
CA GLN A 13 2.83 22.10 -4.66
C GLN A 13 3.14 20.71 -4.11
N SER A 14 3.74 20.66 -2.92
CA SER A 14 4.06 19.40 -2.23
C SER A 14 2.77 18.65 -1.93
N ARG A 15 2.58 17.47 -2.51
CA ARG A 15 1.35 16.70 -2.31
C ARG A 15 1.50 15.80 -1.09
N LYS A 16 0.39 15.57 -0.39
CA LYS A 16 0.33 14.59 0.69
C LYS A 16 -0.19 13.26 0.14
N ILE A 17 0.61 12.21 0.31
CA ILE A 17 0.31 10.84 -0.11
C ILE A 17 0.12 10.01 1.15
N MET A 18 -1.06 9.41 1.30
CA MET A 18 -1.38 8.50 2.39
C MET A 18 -1.33 7.06 1.91
N VAL A 19 -0.57 6.20 2.60
CA VAL A 19 -0.52 4.76 2.35
C VAL A 19 -1.11 4.02 3.54
N ILE A 20 -2.08 3.16 3.30
CA ILE A 20 -2.69 2.34 4.35
C ILE A 20 -1.75 1.20 4.73
N ALA A 21 -1.25 1.26 5.96
CA ALA A 21 -0.26 0.36 6.52
C ALA A 21 -0.93 -0.67 7.45
N ASP A 22 -1.06 -1.89 6.94
CA ASP A 22 -1.43 -3.07 7.71
C ASP A 22 -0.28 -4.10 7.70
N PRO A 23 -0.19 -5.01 8.68
CA PRO A 23 0.78 -6.12 8.69
C PRO A 23 0.38 -7.21 7.68
N THR A 24 0.18 -6.83 6.42
CA THR A 24 -0.29 -7.69 5.34
C THR A 24 0.61 -7.55 4.11
N ARG A 25 0.66 -8.59 3.28
CA ARG A 25 1.44 -8.58 2.03
C ARG A 25 0.87 -7.59 1.02
N GLU A 26 -0.43 -7.33 1.09
CA GLU A 26 -1.15 -6.37 0.26
C GLU A 26 -0.69 -4.94 0.56
N SER A 27 -0.62 -4.59 1.84
CA SER A 27 -0.10 -3.31 2.33
C SER A 27 1.37 -3.13 1.93
N ALA A 28 2.19 -4.17 2.11
CA ALA A 28 3.58 -4.17 1.68
C ALA A 28 3.74 -3.92 0.16
N ALA A 29 2.88 -4.54 -0.66
CA ALA A 29 2.86 -4.30 -2.10
C ALA A 29 2.42 -2.89 -2.47
N ALA A 30 1.41 -2.33 -1.79
CA ALA A 30 0.99 -0.96 -1.97
C ALA A 30 2.09 0.04 -1.62
N LEU A 31 2.83 -0.24 -0.54
CA LEU A 31 3.98 0.57 -0.17
C LEU A 31 5.08 0.51 -1.23
N GLN A 32 5.40 -0.69 -1.72
CA GLN A 32 6.39 -0.88 -2.78
C GLN A 32 6.00 -0.12 -4.05
N TYR A 33 4.73 -0.18 -4.45
CA TYR A 33 4.19 0.60 -5.56
C TYR A 33 4.32 2.11 -5.30
N ALA A 34 3.96 2.57 -4.11
CA ALA A 34 4.01 3.98 -3.76
C ALA A 34 5.44 4.54 -3.91
N LEU A 35 6.42 3.87 -3.32
CA LEU A 35 7.83 4.28 -3.33
C LEU A 35 8.48 4.25 -4.72
N SER A 36 7.98 3.42 -5.63
CA SER A 36 8.55 3.25 -6.97
C SER A 36 7.86 4.09 -8.04
N HIS A 37 6.56 4.38 -7.90
CA HIS A 37 5.77 4.97 -8.98
C HIS A 37 4.91 6.17 -8.57
N ALA A 38 4.60 6.37 -7.28
CA ALA A 38 3.64 7.39 -6.86
C ALA A 38 4.30 8.59 -6.14
N VAL A 39 5.37 8.34 -5.39
CA VAL A 39 6.04 9.31 -4.51
C VAL A 39 7.15 10.05 -5.27
N LEU A 40 7.13 11.38 -5.18
CA LEU A 40 8.17 12.28 -5.69
C LEU A 40 8.95 12.93 -4.54
N GLU A 41 10.12 13.51 -4.82
CA GLU A 41 11.00 14.12 -3.80
C GLU A 41 10.35 15.26 -3.01
N GLN A 42 9.38 15.96 -3.61
CA GLN A 42 8.66 17.07 -2.97
C GLN A 42 7.41 16.62 -2.21
N ASP A 43 7.03 15.35 -2.30
CA ASP A 43 5.83 14.84 -1.67
C ASP A 43 6.07 14.55 -0.17
N GLU A 44 4.98 14.49 0.58
CA GLU A 44 4.94 14.02 1.95
C GLU A 44 4.23 12.67 2.01
N LEU A 45 4.90 11.67 2.56
CA LEU A 45 4.37 10.31 2.69
C LEU A 45 3.88 10.07 4.12
N ILE A 46 2.62 9.65 4.25
CA ILE A 46 1.97 9.39 5.54
C ILE A 46 1.54 7.92 5.58
N LEU A 47 2.19 7.12 6.43
CA LEU A 47 1.81 5.74 6.71
C LEU A 47 0.72 5.72 7.77
N VAL A 48 -0.47 5.23 7.43
CA VAL A 48 -1.62 5.20 8.36
C VAL A 48 -2.00 3.77 8.69
N HIS A 49 -1.94 3.44 9.98
CA HIS A 49 -2.52 2.22 10.51
C HIS A 49 -3.86 2.52 11.20
N VAL A 50 -4.84 1.65 11.01
CA VAL A 50 -6.13 1.76 11.69
C VAL A 50 -6.23 0.69 12.77
N GLU A 51 -6.27 1.11 14.02
CA GLU A 51 -6.48 0.23 15.17
C GLU A 51 -7.98 -0.03 15.40
N ASN A 52 -8.31 -1.29 15.65
CA ASN A 52 -9.65 -1.68 16.07
C ASN A 52 -9.79 -1.45 17.58
N ASN A 53 -10.72 -0.59 18.01
CA ASN A 53 -11.04 -0.36 19.42
C ASN A 53 -11.55 -1.62 20.17
N GLY A 54 -11.80 -2.74 19.46
CA GLY A 54 -12.18 -4.02 20.02
C GLY A 54 -11.03 -5.02 20.11
N GLY A 55 -10.25 -4.94 21.20
CA GLY A 55 -9.40 -6.04 21.66
C GLY A 55 -7.93 -5.94 21.27
N SER A 56 -7.13 -5.54 22.26
CA SER A 56 -5.73 -5.88 22.49
C SER A 56 -5.10 -6.83 21.45
N TRP A 57 -4.22 -6.26 20.62
CA TRP A 57 -3.36 -6.93 19.64
C TRP A 57 -2.64 -8.22 20.10
N LYS A 58 -2.57 -8.50 21.41
CA LYS A 58 -1.88 -9.69 21.94
C LYS A 58 -2.48 -11.05 21.55
N ASN A 59 -3.67 -11.12 20.96
CA ASN A 59 -4.36 -12.40 20.71
C ASN A 59 -4.69 -12.73 19.23
N ALA A 60 -4.35 -11.89 18.25
CA ALA A 60 -4.64 -12.18 16.83
C ALA A 60 -3.55 -13.04 16.12
N PHE A 61 -2.39 -13.23 16.76
CA PHE A 61 -1.23 -13.90 16.16
C PHE A 61 -1.24 -15.44 16.32
N SER A 62 -2.16 -16.01 17.12
CA SER A 62 -2.15 -17.44 17.43
C SER A 62 -2.86 -18.33 16.40
N SER A 63 -3.63 -17.77 15.47
CA SER A 63 -4.40 -18.57 14.50
C SER A 63 -3.66 -18.87 13.18
N PHE A 64 -2.50 -18.24 12.93
CA PHE A 64 -1.74 -18.43 11.69
C PHE A 64 -0.45 -19.27 11.84
N LEU A 65 -0.12 -19.73 13.05
CA LEU A 65 1.11 -20.52 13.32
C LEU A 65 0.84 -22.00 13.62
N ARG A 66 -0.17 -22.61 13.00
CA ARG A 66 -0.27 -24.08 12.95
C ARG A 66 -0.20 -24.59 11.52
N LEU A 67 1.02 -24.82 11.05
CA LEU A 67 1.28 -25.80 10.01
C LEU A 67 2.61 -26.51 10.31
N PRO A 68 2.67 -27.86 10.25
CA PRO A 68 3.79 -28.62 10.77
C PRO A 68 5.05 -28.45 9.93
N SER A 69 6.17 -28.44 10.64
CA SER A 69 7.54 -28.42 10.15
C SER A 69 7.76 -29.50 9.09
N SER A 70 8.06 -29.07 7.86
CA SER A 70 8.73 -29.91 6.86
C SER A 70 10.12 -29.35 6.66
N SER A 71 11.08 -30.02 7.28
CA SER A 71 12.51 -29.82 7.13
C SER A 71 12.93 -30.03 5.66
N SER A 72 13.59 -29.03 5.08
CA SER A 72 14.49 -29.25 3.94
C SER A 72 15.63 -28.24 3.99
N SER A 73 16.81 -28.78 4.27
CA SER A 73 18.13 -28.16 4.18
C SER A 73 18.57 -28.00 2.71
N SER A 74 19.25 -26.90 2.39
CA SER A 74 20.32 -26.77 1.37
C SER A 74 20.69 -25.29 1.26
N SER A 75 21.84 -24.90 1.80
CA SER A 75 23.14 -24.74 1.14
C SER A 75 23.42 -23.29 0.75
N THR A 76 24.37 -22.70 1.48
CA THR A 76 25.08 -21.47 1.18
C THR A 76 25.86 -21.61 -0.12
N SER A 77 25.65 -20.71 -1.07
CA SER A 77 26.61 -20.46 -2.15
C SER A 77 26.74 -18.96 -2.34
N GLY A 78 27.92 -18.44 -2.01
CA GLY A 78 28.28 -17.05 -2.23
C GLY A 78 28.57 -16.75 -3.70
N SER A 79 28.40 -15.49 -4.06
CA SER A 79 29.01 -14.86 -5.23
C SER A 79 28.92 -13.33 -5.10
N SER A 80 30.06 -12.69 -4.87
CA SER A 80 30.38 -11.35 -5.39
C SER A 80 30.99 -11.52 -6.80
N PRO A 81 31.28 -10.50 -7.65
CA PRO A 81 31.13 -9.04 -7.53
C PRO A 81 30.48 -8.37 -8.80
N GLY A 82 30.23 -7.06 -8.80
CA GLY A 82 29.98 -6.33 -10.07
C GLY A 82 29.24 -5.00 -9.97
N ALA A 83 29.75 -3.99 -10.67
CA ALA A 83 29.41 -2.58 -10.55
C ALA A 83 28.06 -2.14 -11.17
N ASN A 84 27.53 -1.05 -10.60
CA ASN A 84 26.68 -0.01 -11.22
C ASN A 84 25.21 -0.32 -11.57
N ASN A 85 24.34 -0.33 -10.54
CA ASN A 85 23.09 0.44 -10.57
C ASN A 85 22.52 0.59 -9.13
N ALA A 86 22.75 1.73 -8.47
CA ALA A 86 22.30 1.94 -7.09
C ALA A 86 20.77 1.79 -6.93
N ASN A 87 20.00 1.97 -8.00
CA ASN A 87 18.54 1.91 -7.98
C ASN A 87 17.98 0.47 -7.93
N ALA A 88 18.64 -0.49 -8.60
CA ALA A 88 18.20 -1.89 -8.63
C ALA A 88 18.40 -2.59 -7.27
N ASN A 89 19.44 -2.20 -6.53
CA ASN A 89 19.70 -2.73 -5.19
C ASN A 89 18.68 -2.25 -4.16
N ILE A 90 18.24 -0.99 -4.24
CA ILE A 90 17.21 -0.43 -3.36
C ILE A 90 15.87 -1.13 -3.61
N ALA A 91 15.47 -1.33 -4.87
CA ALA A 91 14.22 -2.05 -5.17
C ALA A 91 14.22 -3.48 -4.60
N ASN A 92 15.35 -4.19 -4.68
CA ASN A 92 15.50 -5.54 -4.16
C ASN A 92 15.55 -5.59 -2.62
N THR A 93 16.25 -4.66 -1.97
CA THR A 93 16.27 -4.57 -0.50
C THR A 93 14.91 -4.16 0.05
N VAL A 94 14.23 -3.20 -0.59
CA VAL A 94 12.85 -2.82 -0.26
C VAL A 94 11.90 -3.99 -0.44
N SER A 95 12.02 -4.76 -1.52
CA SER A 95 11.20 -5.96 -1.74
C SER A 95 11.47 -7.07 -0.71
N SER A 96 12.72 -7.23 -0.28
CA SER A 96 13.11 -8.20 0.76
C SER A 96 12.57 -7.78 2.13
N LEU A 97 12.81 -6.54 2.54
CA LEU A 97 12.32 -5.96 3.80
C LEU A 97 10.79 -5.93 3.84
N ALA A 98 10.14 -5.61 2.72
CA ALA A 98 8.69 -5.65 2.60
C ALA A 98 8.11 -7.08 2.68
N SER A 99 8.90 -8.10 2.32
CA SER A 99 8.50 -9.51 2.42
C SER A 99 8.58 -10.07 3.85
N GLU A 100 9.31 -9.39 4.74
CA GLU A 100 9.47 -9.73 6.16
C GLU A 100 8.43 -9.05 7.07
N ILE A 101 7.64 -8.11 6.54
CA ILE A 101 6.57 -7.43 7.27
C ILE A 101 5.55 -8.48 7.76
N GLY A 102 5.39 -8.58 9.09
CA GLY A 102 4.51 -9.53 9.76
C GLY A 102 5.19 -10.82 10.26
N GLN A 103 6.52 -10.94 10.18
CA GLN A 103 7.27 -12.15 10.61
C GLN A 103 8.26 -11.92 11.78
N GLY A 104 8.13 -10.84 12.57
CA GLY A 104 9.01 -10.56 13.71
C GLY A 104 8.34 -9.87 14.89
N GLU A 105 9.02 -9.80 16.03
CA GLU A 105 8.57 -9.22 17.32
C GLU A 105 8.51 -7.67 17.31
N GLY A 106 8.72 -7.02 16.16
CA GLY A 106 8.81 -5.56 16.04
C GLY A 106 7.52 -4.87 15.56
N ASN A 107 7.38 -3.57 15.85
CA ASN A 107 6.29 -2.74 15.33
C ASN A 107 6.40 -2.64 13.79
N PHE A 108 5.52 -3.34 13.07
CA PHE A 108 5.52 -3.37 11.59
C PHE A 108 5.45 -1.97 10.96
N LEU A 109 4.78 -1.01 11.62
CA LEU A 109 4.66 0.36 11.13
C LEU A 109 6.03 1.07 11.13
N GLU A 110 6.84 0.83 12.16
CA GLU A 110 8.22 1.33 12.24
C GLU A 110 9.11 0.68 11.17
N GLN A 111 8.89 -0.62 10.90
CA GLN A 111 9.59 -1.29 9.80
C GLN A 111 9.24 -0.67 8.44
N MET A 112 7.95 -0.43 8.18
CA MET A 112 7.49 0.24 6.97
C MET A 112 8.05 1.66 6.85
N LYS A 113 8.10 2.42 7.95
CA LYS A 113 8.71 3.74 8.00
C LYS A 113 10.19 3.71 7.60
N ARG A 114 10.97 2.81 8.22
CA ARG A 114 12.39 2.63 7.89
C ARG A 114 12.59 2.30 6.40
N ILE A 115 11.74 1.45 5.83
CA ILE A 115 11.79 1.12 4.40
C ILE A 115 11.60 2.38 3.54
N CYS A 116 10.66 3.25 3.92
CA CYS A 116 10.42 4.51 3.20
C CYS A 116 11.62 5.44 3.27
N GLU A 117 12.20 5.63 4.46
CA GLU A 117 13.35 6.50 4.69
C GLU A 117 14.59 6.03 3.92
N ILE A 118 14.79 4.71 3.80
CA ILE A 118 15.88 4.13 3.00
C ILE A 118 15.61 4.30 1.51
N ALA A 119 14.38 4.04 1.05
CA ALA A 119 14.04 4.05 -0.36
C ALA A 119 14.00 5.47 -0.95
N GLN A 120 13.52 6.42 -0.16
CA GLN A 120 13.28 7.81 -0.57
C GLN A 120 13.79 8.77 0.52
N PRO A 121 15.12 8.93 0.70
CA PRO A 121 15.71 9.68 1.81
C PRO A 121 15.40 11.18 1.80
N LYS A 122 14.92 11.70 0.66
CA LYS A 122 14.52 13.10 0.49
C LYS A 122 13.05 13.35 0.85
N VAL A 123 12.23 12.30 0.93
CA VAL A 123 10.80 12.40 1.18
C VAL A 123 10.55 12.44 2.68
N ARG A 124 9.64 13.32 3.11
CA ARG A 124 9.25 13.38 4.52
C ARG A 124 8.25 12.26 4.81
N VAL A 125 8.63 11.35 5.71
CA VAL A 125 7.81 10.20 6.11
C VAL A 125 7.21 10.42 7.49
N GLN A 126 5.88 10.32 7.59
CA GLN A 126 5.13 10.35 8.85
C GLN A 126 4.43 9.01 9.08
N THR A 127 4.20 8.67 10.35
CA THR A 127 3.43 7.50 10.77
C THR A 127 2.30 7.94 11.68
N GLU A 128 1.08 7.54 11.36
CA GLU A 128 -0.08 7.85 12.18
C GLU A 128 -0.87 6.57 12.48
N CYS A 129 -1.32 6.45 13.72
CA CYS A 129 -2.26 5.43 14.14
C CYS A 129 -3.61 6.09 14.42
N ILE A 130 -4.66 5.60 13.75
CA ILE A 130 -6.02 6.12 13.92
C ILE A 130 -6.90 5.08 14.60
N THR A 131 -7.69 5.52 15.57
CA THR A 131 -8.70 4.70 16.24
C THR A 131 -9.95 4.58 15.38
N MET A 132 -10.47 3.36 15.22
CA MET A 132 -11.67 3.10 14.43
C MET A 132 -12.94 3.21 15.28
N ASP A 133 -13.72 4.27 15.04
CA ASP A 133 -15.09 4.40 15.53
C ASP A 133 -16.08 3.99 14.42
N GLY A 134 -16.16 2.69 14.11
CA GLY A 134 -17.10 2.14 13.11
C GLY A 134 -16.43 1.40 11.94
N ILE A 135 -16.70 1.81 10.69
CA ILE A 135 -16.15 1.15 9.50
C ILE A 135 -14.74 1.71 9.22
N LYS A 136 -13.73 0.84 9.09
CA LYS A 136 -12.31 1.20 8.81
C LYS A 136 -12.17 2.23 7.69
N ALA A 137 -12.86 1.99 6.57
CA ALA A 137 -12.81 2.88 5.41
C ALA A 137 -13.31 4.29 5.72
N ALA A 138 -14.35 4.44 6.55
CA ALA A 138 -14.88 5.75 6.92
C ALA A 138 -13.89 6.55 7.77
N ALA A 139 -13.22 5.88 8.73
CA ALA A 139 -12.16 6.51 9.53
C ALA A 139 -11.01 7.01 8.66
N ILE A 140 -10.57 6.20 7.69
CA ILE A 140 -9.52 6.59 6.73
C ILE A 140 -9.94 7.80 5.89
N LEU A 141 -11.17 7.85 5.39
CA LEU A 141 -11.66 8.98 4.59
C LEU A 141 -11.71 10.28 5.42
N LEU A 142 -12.26 10.22 6.64
CA LEU A 142 -12.34 11.36 7.54
C LEU A 142 -10.93 11.89 7.86
N HIS A 143 -10.01 10.98 8.13
CA HIS A 143 -8.64 11.32 8.47
C HIS A 143 -7.87 11.90 7.27
N GLY A 144 -8.03 11.32 6.09
CA GLY A 144 -7.45 11.83 4.85
C GLY A 144 -7.95 13.24 4.50
N ASP A 145 -9.24 13.51 4.70
CA ASP A 145 -9.84 14.84 4.52
C ASP A 145 -9.25 15.86 5.51
N LYS A 146 -9.11 15.47 6.79
CA LYS A 146 -8.52 16.31 7.84
C LYS A 146 -7.06 16.69 7.55
N LEU A 147 -6.28 15.76 7.00
CA LEU A 147 -4.88 16.00 6.65
C LEU A 147 -4.70 16.74 5.33
N GLY A 148 -5.75 16.85 4.51
CA GLY A 148 -5.66 17.40 3.15
C GLY A 148 -4.86 16.50 2.22
N VAL A 149 -5.09 15.19 2.30
CA VAL A 149 -4.41 14.18 1.46
C VAL A 149 -4.94 14.24 0.03
N GLU A 150 -4.03 14.24 -0.95
CA GLU A 150 -4.36 14.28 -2.37
C GLU A 150 -4.39 12.88 -3.01
N VAL A 151 -3.63 11.94 -2.45
CA VAL A 151 -3.55 10.57 -2.95
C VAL A 151 -3.64 9.57 -1.80
N ILE A 152 -4.58 8.62 -1.89
CA ILE A 152 -4.72 7.48 -0.97
C ILE A 152 -4.31 6.21 -1.72
N ILE A 153 -3.39 5.43 -1.16
CA ILE A 153 -2.94 4.17 -1.72
C ILE A 153 -3.24 3.05 -0.72
N ILE A 154 -3.93 2.01 -1.17
CA ILE A 154 -4.31 0.88 -0.32
C ILE A 154 -4.02 -0.46 -1.03
N GLY A 155 -3.48 -1.40 -0.27
CA GLY A 155 -3.29 -2.77 -0.73
C GLY A 155 -4.62 -3.49 -0.89
N GLN A 156 -4.88 -4.05 -2.08
CA GLN A 156 -6.09 -4.81 -2.37
C GLN A 156 -5.76 -6.31 -2.49
N ARG A 157 -6.44 -7.13 -1.67
CA ARG A 157 -6.29 -8.58 -1.69
C ARG A 157 -6.76 -9.13 -3.04
N ARG A 158 -6.05 -10.13 -3.57
CA ARG A 158 -6.62 -10.99 -4.61
C ARG A 158 -7.69 -11.86 -3.98
N THR A 159 -8.95 -11.61 -4.30
CA THR A 159 -9.99 -12.63 -4.13
C THR A 159 -9.70 -13.73 -5.15
N ILE A 160 -9.09 -14.83 -4.71
CA ILE A 160 -8.72 -15.99 -5.53
C ILE A 160 -9.93 -16.78 -6.09
N SER A 161 -11.15 -16.20 -6.10
CA SER A 161 -12.39 -16.95 -6.28
C SER A 161 -13.41 -16.36 -7.28
N SER A 162 -13.08 -15.36 -8.11
CA SER A 162 -14.04 -14.86 -9.13
C SER A 162 -13.60 -15.06 -10.59
N SER A 163 -12.43 -15.63 -10.85
CA SER A 163 -11.96 -15.86 -12.23
C SER A 163 -12.21 -17.28 -12.76
N LEU A 164 -12.71 -18.21 -11.93
CA LEU A 164 -13.09 -19.57 -12.35
C LEU A 164 -14.60 -19.79 -12.48
N LEU A 165 -15.44 -18.86 -12.00
CA LEU A 165 -16.85 -18.81 -12.35
C LEU A 165 -17.23 -17.38 -12.73
N GLY A 166 -17.10 -17.11 -14.03
CA GLY A 166 -18.05 -16.32 -14.81
C GLY A 166 -18.31 -14.87 -14.38
N SER A 167 -18.01 -13.95 -15.31
CA SER A 167 -18.87 -12.80 -15.63
C SER A 167 -19.88 -12.39 -14.55
N MET A 168 -19.60 -11.31 -13.83
CA MET A 168 -20.67 -10.57 -13.17
C MET A 168 -21.66 -10.13 -14.27
N ARG A 169 -22.76 -10.87 -14.40
CA ARG A 169 -23.93 -10.44 -15.16
C ARG A 169 -24.47 -9.17 -14.51
N PRO A 170 -24.98 -8.19 -15.28
CA PRO A 170 -25.86 -7.18 -14.72
C PRO A 170 -27.09 -7.91 -14.14
N GLY A 171 -27.24 -7.91 -12.80
CA GLY A 171 -28.47 -8.36 -12.14
C GLY A 171 -28.50 -9.74 -11.45
N GLY A 172 -27.37 -10.27 -10.95
CA GLY A 172 -27.39 -11.53 -10.18
C GLY A 172 -26.87 -11.41 -8.74
N SER A 173 -27.78 -11.44 -7.75
CA SER A 173 -27.50 -11.83 -6.36
C SER A 173 -27.35 -13.36 -6.31
N LEU A 174 -26.49 -13.98 -5.50
CA LEU A 174 -26.82 -14.44 -4.14
C LEU A 174 -25.54 -14.86 -3.38
N ILE A 175 -25.40 -14.31 -2.17
CA ILE A 175 -24.99 -15.01 -0.93
C ILE A 175 -23.56 -15.58 -0.90
N GLY A 176 -22.64 -14.68 -0.65
CA GLY A 176 -21.58 -14.83 0.35
C GLY A 176 -21.27 -13.40 0.75
N SER A 177 -21.63 -12.99 1.97
CA SER A 177 -21.66 -11.61 2.46
C SER A 177 -20.53 -10.79 1.82
N LYS A 178 -20.85 -10.06 0.74
CA LYS A 178 -19.87 -9.22 0.04
C LYS A 178 -19.70 -8.00 0.94
N GLY A 179 -19.04 -8.22 2.08
CA GLY A 179 -18.54 -7.14 2.90
C GLY A 179 -17.78 -6.23 1.93
N VAL A 180 -18.17 -4.97 1.90
CA VAL A 180 -17.58 -4.01 0.97
C VAL A 180 -16.09 -4.00 1.24
N ASP A 181 -15.30 -4.33 0.22
CA ASP A 181 -13.84 -4.31 0.31
C ASP A 181 -13.40 -2.89 0.70
N THR A 182 -12.49 -2.75 1.67
CA THR A 182 -12.08 -1.43 2.16
C THR A 182 -11.50 -0.59 1.03
N ALA A 183 -10.73 -1.20 0.11
CA ALA A 183 -10.19 -0.47 -1.03
C ALA A 183 -11.30 -0.01 -1.99
N ASP A 184 -12.26 -0.87 -2.32
CA ASP A 184 -13.39 -0.48 -3.17
C ASP A 184 -14.21 0.66 -2.55
N TYR A 185 -14.49 0.60 -1.24
CA TYR A 185 -15.19 1.69 -0.53
C TYR A 185 -14.40 3.00 -0.62
N LEU A 186 -13.09 2.97 -0.36
CA LEU A 186 -12.24 4.15 -0.43
C LEU A 186 -12.21 4.72 -1.86
N ILE A 187 -12.08 3.87 -2.88
CA ILE A 187 -12.05 4.29 -4.28
C ILE A 187 -13.34 4.99 -4.70
N GLU A 188 -14.49 4.50 -4.23
CA GLU A 188 -15.78 5.07 -4.59
C GLU A 188 -16.07 6.38 -3.85
N ASN A 189 -15.73 6.43 -2.56
CA ASN A 189 -16.14 7.50 -1.64
C ASN A 189 -15.06 8.56 -1.38
N SER A 190 -13.81 8.38 -1.84
CA SER A 190 -12.77 9.40 -1.69
C SER A 190 -13.09 10.64 -2.54
N LYS A 191 -12.85 11.81 -1.95
CA LYS A 191 -12.85 13.09 -2.69
C LYS A 191 -11.57 13.28 -3.51
N CYS A 192 -10.47 12.70 -3.03
CA CYS A 192 -9.16 12.73 -3.66
C CYS A 192 -8.86 11.45 -4.45
N THR A 193 -7.69 11.39 -5.09
CA THR A 193 -7.30 10.21 -5.90
C THR A 193 -7.08 9.02 -4.97
N CYS A 194 -7.83 7.94 -5.15
CA CYS A 194 -7.61 6.69 -4.43
C CYS A 194 -7.23 5.57 -5.40
N VAL A 195 -6.16 4.85 -5.04
CA VAL A 195 -5.58 3.75 -5.82
C VAL A 195 -5.55 2.48 -4.98
N GLY A 196 -6.35 1.49 -5.37
CA GLY A 196 -6.23 0.12 -4.93
C GLY A 196 -5.12 -0.60 -5.70
N VAL A 197 -4.15 -1.17 -4.99
CA VAL A 197 -2.96 -1.79 -5.57
C VAL A 197 -2.97 -3.29 -5.31
N GLN A 198 -2.81 -4.07 -6.36
CA GLN A 198 -2.71 -5.52 -6.28
C GLN A 198 -1.45 -6.02 -6.99
N LYS A 199 -0.50 -6.59 -6.25
CA LYS A 199 0.74 -7.14 -6.84
C LYS A 199 0.43 -8.35 -7.72
N LYS A 200 1.02 -8.43 -8.91
CA LYS A 200 0.84 -9.53 -9.87
C LYS A 200 2.07 -10.44 -9.93
N GLY A 201 2.17 -11.40 -8.99
CA GLY A 201 3.28 -12.36 -8.95
C GLY A 201 4.57 -11.71 -8.47
N GLN A 202 5.71 -12.39 -8.60
CA GLN A 202 7.00 -11.82 -8.19
C GLN A 202 7.49 -10.74 -9.17
N ASN A 203 7.29 -10.94 -10.49
CA ASN A 203 7.83 -10.07 -11.54
C ASN A 203 6.75 -9.47 -12.46
N GLY A 204 5.46 -9.71 -12.17
CA GLY A 204 4.39 -9.31 -13.09
C GLY A 204 3.83 -7.92 -12.83
N GLY A 205 4.48 -7.06 -12.03
CA GLY A 205 4.04 -5.68 -11.77
C GLY A 205 2.81 -5.57 -10.86
N TYR A 206 1.96 -4.58 -11.13
CA TYR A 206 0.80 -4.21 -10.32
C TYR A 206 -0.47 -4.08 -11.17
N VAL A 207 -1.60 -4.50 -10.60
CA VAL A 207 -2.93 -4.16 -11.10
C VAL A 207 -3.46 -3.02 -10.23
N LEU A 208 -3.85 -1.92 -10.86
CA LEU A 208 -4.32 -0.71 -10.22
C LEU A 208 -5.82 -0.51 -10.47
N ASN A 209 -6.52 -0.13 -9.41
CA ASN A 209 -7.93 0.23 -9.43
C ASN A 209 -8.12 1.64 -8.87
N THR A 210 -8.79 2.49 -9.63
CA THR A 210 -9.19 3.85 -9.25
C THR A 210 -10.68 4.04 -9.53
N LYS A 211 -11.19 5.25 -9.26
CA LYS A 211 -12.61 5.56 -9.47
C LYS A 211 -12.98 5.54 -10.95
N THR A 212 -12.07 5.99 -11.81
CA THR A 212 -12.30 6.13 -13.26
C THR A 212 -11.69 5.00 -14.09
N HIS A 213 -10.70 4.28 -13.56
CA HIS A 213 -10.03 3.18 -14.27
C HIS A 213 -9.94 1.95 -13.37
N LYS A 214 -10.30 0.79 -13.92
CA LYS A 214 -10.21 -0.49 -13.21
C LYS A 214 -9.33 -1.44 -14.00
N ASN A 215 -8.62 -2.32 -13.30
CA ASN A 215 -7.74 -3.35 -13.86
C ASN A 215 -6.62 -2.80 -14.76
N PHE A 216 -6.11 -1.60 -14.45
CA PHE A 216 -4.97 -1.05 -15.18
C PHE A 216 -3.70 -1.79 -14.77
N TRP A 217 -3.03 -2.42 -15.74
CA TRP A 217 -1.82 -3.19 -15.47
C TRP A 217 -0.58 -2.33 -15.67
N LEU A 218 0.14 -2.08 -14.58
CA LEU A 218 1.46 -1.47 -14.57
C LEU A 218 2.53 -2.56 -14.52
N LEU A 219 3.43 -2.59 -15.50
CA LEU A 219 4.54 -3.54 -15.54
C LEU A 219 5.60 -3.17 -14.48
N ALA A 220 6.33 -4.19 -14.00
CA ALA A 220 7.44 -4.01 -13.06
C ALA A 220 8.69 -3.48 -13.76
#